data_AF-I3CB59-F1
#
_entry.id   AF-I3CB59-F1
#
_cell.length_a   1.000
_cell.length_b   1.000
_cell.length_c   1.000
_cell.angle_alpha   90.00
_cell.angle_beta   90.00
_cell.angle_gamma   90.00
#
_symmetry.space_group_name_H-M   'P 1'
#
loop_
_entity.id
_entity.type
_entity.pdbx_description
1 polymer ?
#
loop_
_entity_poly.entity_id
_entity_poly.type
_entity_poly.pdbx_seq_one_letter_code
_entity_poly.pdbx_strand_id
1 'polypeptide(L)'
;MKPLSLFLILVFLISCKEAKKENSNATEKTIVESPKKEIEKSVEEVYAPQTVNDELAEKIKTYLKTDYLKNDIAILEETDRQFQFYEIDLNEDGKNEIFINFFTRYFCGSGGCTLLLLDANLKPITKFSVMNPPLFVEKTKKNGWSILLIKDSGVFKELSYNKGKYPSNPSILEKAPYDAPSGHAEILFSDEYSKAKIYTY
;
A
#
# COMPACT_ATOMS: atom_id res chain seq x y z
N MET A 1 29.83 -25.37 -42.57
CA MET A 1 29.80 -26.77 -43.01
C MET A 1 30.11 -27.66 -41.81
N LYS A 2 29.19 -28.53 -41.41
CA LYS A 2 29.45 -29.60 -40.43
C LYS A 2 30.02 -30.82 -41.16
N PRO A 3 30.96 -31.54 -40.54
CA PRO A 3 30.89 -32.99 -40.51
C PRO A 3 31.02 -33.46 -39.05
N LEU A 4 30.02 -34.14 -38.49
CA LEU A 4 29.71 -35.57 -38.63
C LEU A 4 30.70 -36.48 -37.87
N SER A 5 30.26 -36.80 -36.66
CA SER A 5 30.62 -37.85 -35.70
C SER A 5 31.36 -39.09 -36.22
N LEU A 6 32.38 -39.56 -35.47
CA LEU A 6 32.43 -40.96 -34.97
C LEU A 6 33.50 -41.16 -33.87
N PHE A 7 33.13 -41.99 -32.88
CA PHE A 7 33.73 -42.31 -31.57
C PHE A 7 35.02 -43.18 -31.61
N LEU A 8 35.89 -43.06 -30.59
CA LEU A 8 36.54 -44.23 -29.95
C LEU A 8 36.93 -43.95 -28.48
N ILE A 9 36.83 -45.00 -27.68
CA ILE A 9 36.64 -45.08 -26.23
C ILE A 9 37.92 -45.55 -25.52
N LEU A 10 38.20 -45.08 -24.29
CA LEU A 10 38.85 -45.86 -23.21
C LEU A 10 38.63 -45.13 -21.86
N VAL A 11 37.57 -45.43 -21.09
CA VAL A 11 37.51 -46.38 -19.97
C VAL A 11 38.61 -46.17 -18.92
N PHE A 12 38.23 -45.61 -17.76
CA PHE A 12 38.58 -46.24 -16.48
C PHE A 12 37.35 -46.29 -15.58
N LEU A 13 36.93 -47.53 -15.36
CA LEU A 13 35.98 -47.99 -14.35
C LEU A 13 36.59 -47.78 -12.96
N ILE A 14 35.74 -47.48 -11.98
CA ILE A 14 35.62 -48.18 -10.68
C ILE A 14 34.22 -47.78 -10.21
N SER A 15 33.23 -48.64 -10.46
CA SER A 15 32.77 -49.72 -9.56
C SER A 15 31.69 -49.17 -8.64
N CYS A 16 30.41 -49.34 -9.01
CA CYS A 16 29.54 -50.49 -8.69
C CYS A 16 29.18 -50.54 -7.20
N LYS A 17 27.93 -50.77 -6.77
CA LYS A 17 26.67 -51.16 -7.43
C LYS A 17 25.57 -50.98 -6.34
N GLU A 18 24.45 -50.31 -6.60
CA GLU A 18 23.14 -50.82 -7.09
C GLU A 18 22.37 -51.70 -6.08
N ALA A 19 21.03 -51.68 -5.98
CA ALA A 19 19.96 -51.36 -6.93
C ALA A 19 18.71 -50.81 -6.18
N LYS A 20 17.83 -49.90 -6.67
CA LYS A 20 16.84 -49.96 -7.79
C LYS A 20 15.93 -51.20 -7.74
N LYS A 21 14.62 -51.22 -8.05
CA LYS A 21 13.54 -50.26 -8.39
C LYS A 21 12.26 -51.13 -8.61
N GLU A 22 11.07 -50.52 -8.51
CA GLU A 22 9.84 -50.77 -9.30
C GLU A 22 8.92 -52.03 -9.14
N ASN A 23 7.65 -51.71 -8.80
CA ASN A 23 6.35 -52.05 -9.43
C ASN A 23 5.73 -53.47 -9.56
N SER A 24 4.49 -53.54 -9.04
CA SER A 24 3.22 -53.94 -9.71
C SER A 24 2.44 -55.20 -9.26
N ASN A 25 1.23 -54.89 -8.78
CA ASN A 25 -0.09 -55.48 -9.05
C ASN A 25 -0.76 -56.58 -8.18
N ALA A 26 -2.01 -56.20 -7.83
CA ALA A 26 -3.25 -56.93 -7.50
C ALA A 26 -3.38 -57.63 -6.13
N THR A 27 -4.51 -57.63 -5.41
CA THR A 27 -5.76 -56.86 -5.28
C THR A 27 -6.49 -57.53 -4.11
N GLU A 28 -6.85 -56.85 -3.02
CA GLU A 28 -8.16 -57.02 -2.36
C GLU A 28 -8.46 -55.85 -1.40
N LYS A 29 -9.73 -55.45 -1.40
CA LYS A 29 -10.30 -54.21 -0.84
C LYS A 29 -10.40 -54.24 0.68
N THR A 30 -10.23 -53.09 1.34
CA THR A 30 -11.26 -52.53 2.24
C THR A 30 -11.06 -51.01 2.34
N ILE A 31 -12.13 -50.29 2.02
CA ILE A 31 -12.29 -48.84 2.11
C ILE A 31 -12.71 -48.51 3.55
N VAL A 32 -12.02 -47.60 4.23
CA VAL A 32 -12.66 -46.64 5.14
C VAL A 32 -11.88 -45.32 5.08
N GLU A 33 -12.58 -44.27 4.64
CA GLU A 33 -12.17 -42.87 4.59
C GLU A 33 -11.56 -42.37 5.90
N SER A 34 -10.50 -41.57 5.79
CA SER A 34 -10.19 -40.54 6.78
C SER A 34 -10.42 -39.17 6.15
N PRO A 35 -11.28 -38.32 6.74
CA PRO A 35 -11.67 -37.06 6.13
C PRO A 35 -10.52 -36.05 6.19
N LYS A 36 -10.11 -35.60 5.00
CA LYS A 36 -9.35 -34.38 4.75
C LYS A 36 -10.19 -33.19 5.24
N LYS A 37 -9.90 -32.67 6.43
CA LYS A 37 -10.37 -31.34 6.82
C LYS A 37 -9.24 -30.36 6.52
N GLU A 38 -9.26 -29.84 5.28
CA GLU A 38 -8.58 -28.58 4.96
C GLU A 38 -9.14 -27.53 5.91
N ILE A 39 -8.32 -27.10 6.87
CA ILE A 39 -8.57 -25.90 7.64
C ILE A 39 -8.23 -24.76 6.70
N GLU A 40 -9.26 -24.22 6.06
CA GLU A 40 -9.24 -22.91 5.43
C GLU A 40 -8.99 -21.88 6.56
N LYS A 41 -7.72 -21.60 6.81
CA LYS A 41 -7.30 -20.58 7.76
C LYS A 41 -7.51 -19.25 7.04
N SER A 42 -8.60 -18.56 7.37
CA SER A 42 -8.80 -17.16 7.00
C SER A 42 -7.57 -16.38 7.45
N VAL A 43 -6.76 -15.90 6.49
CA VAL A 43 -5.67 -14.97 6.77
C VAL A 43 -6.34 -13.66 7.16
N GLU A 44 -6.34 -13.36 8.45
CA GLU A 44 -6.83 -12.07 8.97
C GLU A 44 -5.91 -10.99 8.39
N GLU A 45 -6.46 -10.09 7.58
CA GLU A 45 -5.66 -9.03 6.95
C GLU A 45 -5.12 -8.09 8.03
N VAL A 46 -3.79 -7.99 8.13
CA VAL A 46 -3.11 -7.11 9.09
C VAL A 46 -2.95 -5.72 8.46
N TYR A 47 -3.68 -4.75 9.01
CA TYR A 47 -3.57 -3.34 8.61
C TYR A 47 -2.49 -2.61 9.42
N ALA A 48 -1.96 -1.51 8.88
CA ALA A 48 -1.09 -0.60 9.60
C ALA A 48 -1.82 -0.02 10.84
N PRO A 49 -1.24 -0.09 12.06
CA PRO A 49 -1.92 0.33 13.30
C PRO A 49 -2.44 1.77 13.27
N GLN A 50 -1.73 2.68 12.58
CA GLN A 50 -2.06 4.08 12.39
C GLN A 50 -3.33 4.31 11.56
N THR A 51 -3.90 3.25 11.00
CA THR A 51 -5.10 3.26 10.15
C THR A 51 -6.28 2.58 10.83
N VAL A 52 -6.11 2.09 12.06
CA VAL A 52 -7.12 1.32 12.80
C VAL A 52 -7.51 2.05 14.08
N ASN A 53 -8.54 2.89 13.95
CA ASN A 53 -9.12 3.67 15.04
C ASN A 53 -10.59 3.91 14.71
N ASP A 54 -11.48 3.01 15.18
CA ASP A 54 -12.88 3.03 14.77
C ASP A 54 -13.64 4.25 15.35
N GLU A 55 -13.23 4.78 16.51
CA GLU A 55 -13.80 6.01 17.06
C GLU A 55 -13.46 7.22 16.17
N LEU A 56 -12.19 7.35 15.78
CA LEU A 56 -11.79 8.40 14.86
C LEU A 56 -12.46 8.23 13.50
N ALA A 57 -12.57 7.00 13.01
CA ALA A 57 -13.28 6.71 11.76
C ALA A 57 -14.70 7.27 11.81
N GLU A 58 -15.50 7.02 12.85
CA GLU A 58 -16.85 7.58 12.96
C GLU A 58 -16.88 9.13 12.96
N LYS A 59 -15.89 9.77 13.60
CA LYS A 59 -15.74 11.24 13.54
C LYS A 59 -15.44 11.70 12.10
N ILE A 60 -14.55 11.01 11.39
CA ILE A 60 -14.25 11.29 9.98
C ILE A 60 -15.49 11.08 9.11
N LYS A 61 -16.22 9.97 9.27
CA LYS A 61 -17.46 9.70 8.51
C LYS A 61 -18.47 10.85 8.69
N THR A 62 -18.60 11.35 9.92
CA THR A 62 -19.46 12.50 10.23
C THR A 62 -18.96 13.73 9.49
N TYR A 63 -17.71 14.13 9.69
CA TYR A 63 -17.07 15.26 9.01
C TYR A 63 -17.23 15.21 7.48
N LEU A 64 -17.02 14.03 6.87
CA LEU A 64 -17.18 13.83 5.43
C LEU A 64 -18.61 14.12 4.98
N LYS A 65 -19.62 13.65 5.72
CA LYS A 65 -21.04 13.86 5.39
C LYS A 65 -21.52 15.28 5.67
N THR A 66 -21.13 15.87 6.79
CA THR A 66 -21.74 17.11 7.29
C THR A 66 -20.99 18.36 6.84
N ASP A 67 -19.69 18.25 6.59
CA ASP A 67 -18.83 19.40 6.33
C ASP A 67 -18.19 19.33 4.94
N TYR A 68 -17.42 18.27 4.67
CA TYR A 68 -16.61 18.19 3.45
C TYR A 68 -17.44 17.94 2.19
N LEU A 69 -18.35 16.94 2.22
CA LEU A 69 -19.14 16.49 1.06
C LEU A 69 -20.62 16.81 1.20
N LYS A 70 -21.00 17.73 2.09
CA LYS A 70 -22.42 18.06 2.35
C LYS A 70 -23.25 18.38 1.10
N ASN A 71 -22.60 18.95 0.07
CA ASN A 71 -23.25 19.31 -1.20
C ASN A 71 -23.24 18.16 -2.22
N ASP A 72 -22.31 17.22 -2.08
CA ASP A 72 -22.07 16.14 -3.03
C ASP A 72 -22.66 14.81 -2.54
N ILE A 73 -23.00 14.71 -1.26
CA ILE A 73 -23.45 13.47 -0.61
C ILE A 73 -24.69 12.87 -1.27
N ALA A 74 -25.53 13.67 -1.92
CA ALA A 74 -26.73 13.20 -2.61
C ALA A 74 -26.42 12.54 -3.98
N ILE A 75 -25.26 12.83 -4.57
CA ILE A 75 -24.86 12.32 -5.89
C ILE A 75 -23.81 11.21 -5.82
N LEU A 76 -23.20 10.96 -4.65
CA LEU A 76 -22.26 9.87 -4.47
C LEU A 76 -22.95 8.50 -4.49
N GLU A 77 -22.45 7.57 -5.29
CA GLU A 77 -22.83 6.16 -5.21
C GLU A 77 -22.26 5.52 -3.93
N GLU A 78 -22.81 4.39 -3.49
CA GLU A 78 -22.29 3.67 -2.31
C GLU A 78 -20.82 3.28 -2.48
N THR A 79 -20.42 2.90 -3.70
CA THR A 79 -19.03 2.56 -4.04
C THR A 79 -18.10 3.76 -4.01
N ASP A 80 -18.62 4.99 -4.09
CA ASP A 80 -17.80 6.21 -4.01
C ASP A 80 -17.55 6.64 -2.56
N ARG A 81 -18.34 6.14 -1.60
CA ARG A 81 -18.29 6.51 -0.17
C ARG A 81 -17.27 5.69 0.61
N GLN A 82 -16.08 5.50 0.04
CA GLN A 82 -15.00 4.77 0.68
C GLN A 82 -13.78 5.65 0.88
N PHE A 83 -13.09 5.44 1.99
CA PHE A 83 -11.85 6.15 2.32
C PHE A 83 -10.93 5.28 3.17
N GLN A 84 -9.65 5.66 3.18
CA GLN A 84 -8.66 5.21 4.16
C GLN A 84 -8.20 6.43 4.95
N PHE A 85 -7.68 6.22 6.15
CA PHE A 85 -6.95 7.27 6.87
C PHE A 85 -5.62 6.77 7.42
N TYR A 86 -4.75 7.69 7.78
CA TYR A 86 -3.49 7.42 8.46
C TYR A 86 -3.18 8.54 9.45
N GLU A 87 -2.98 8.18 10.71
CA GLU A 87 -2.61 9.10 11.79
C GLU A 87 -1.08 9.21 11.91
N ILE A 88 -0.54 10.43 11.86
CA ILE A 88 0.89 10.68 12.02
C ILE A 88 1.16 12.10 12.53
N ASP A 89 2.06 12.23 13.50
CA ASP A 89 2.54 13.53 13.98
C ASP A 89 3.61 14.09 13.03
N LEU A 90 3.24 15.07 12.21
CA LEU A 90 4.13 15.65 11.20
C LEU A 90 5.01 16.76 11.78
N ASN A 91 4.69 17.29 12.96
CA ASN A 91 5.37 18.46 13.51
C ASN A 91 6.02 18.21 14.89
N GLU A 92 5.89 17.00 15.43
CA GLU A 92 6.31 16.54 16.77
C GLU A 92 5.72 17.38 17.92
N ASP A 93 4.47 17.85 17.79
CA ASP A 93 3.76 18.53 18.88
C ASP A 93 3.00 17.57 19.81
N GLY A 94 3.06 16.27 19.53
CA GLY A 94 2.39 15.20 20.28
C GLY A 94 0.94 14.96 19.86
N LYS A 95 0.47 15.62 18.80
CA LYS A 95 -0.86 15.40 18.23
C LYS A 95 -0.72 14.93 16.79
N ASN A 96 -1.37 13.82 16.48
CA ASN A 96 -1.35 13.30 15.13
C ASN A 96 -2.19 14.20 14.20
N GLU A 97 -1.60 14.56 13.06
CA GLU A 97 -2.38 14.91 11.89
C GLU A 97 -2.99 13.67 11.25
N ILE A 98 -4.02 13.89 10.44
CA ILE A 98 -4.81 12.83 9.83
C ILE A 98 -4.78 13.01 8.32
N PHE A 99 -4.19 12.05 7.63
CA PHE A 99 -4.37 11.92 6.19
C PHE A 99 -5.64 11.15 5.90
N ILE A 100 -6.44 11.61 4.95
CA ILE A 100 -7.58 10.88 4.37
C ILE A 100 -7.28 10.64 2.91
N ASN A 101 -7.14 9.37 2.54
CA ASN A 101 -6.92 8.94 1.16
C ASN A 101 -8.25 8.53 0.53
N PHE A 102 -8.65 9.22 -0.53
CA PHE A 102 -9.73 8.78 -1.40
C PHE A 102 -9.16 8.03 -2.59
N PHE A 103 -9.79 6.92 -2.95
CA PHE A 103 -9.33 6.02 -4.01
C PHE A 103 -10.46 5.59 -4.97
N THR A 104 -11.66 6.15 -4.79
CA THR A 104 -12.82 5.85 -5.62
C THR A 104 -12.87 6.79 -6.82
N ARG A 105 -13.56 6.36 -7.89
CA ARG A 105 -13.62 7.10 -9.18
C ARG A 105 -14.10 8.55 -9.03
N TYR A 106 -14.98 8.85 -8.06
CA TYR A 106 -15.45 10.22 -7.84
C TYR A 106 -14.32 11.18 -7.45
N PHE A 107 -13.31 10.67 -6.73
CA PHE A 107 -12.19 11.46 -6.22
C PHE A 107 -10.92 11.35 -7.06
N CYS A 108 -10.93 10.49 -8.09
CA CYS A 108 -9.76 10.12 -8.87
C CYS A 108 -9.93 10.48 -10.35
N GLY A 109 -8.89 11.11 -10.90
CA GLY A 109 -8.73 11.31 -12.34
C GLY A 109 -7.51 10.56 -12.88
N SER A 110 -7.17 10.79 -14.14
CA SER A 110 -6.01 10.15 -14.78
C SER A 110 -4.67 10.51 -14.14
N GLY A 111 -4.56 11.67 -13.50
CA GLY A 111 -3.35 12.10 -12.80
C GLY A 111 -3.22 11.56 -11.37
N GLY A 112 -4.30 11.02 -10.80
CA GLY A 112 -4.33 10.57 -9.41
C GLY A 112 -5.55 11.06 -8.66
N CYS A 113 -5.53 10.86 -7.35
CA CYS A 113 -6.69 11.05 -6.49
C CYS A 113 -6.57 12.29 -5.60
N THR A 114 -7.70 12.67 -5.01
CA THR A 114 -7.75 13.65 -3.92
C THR A 114 -7.28 13.00 -2.63
N LEU A 115 -6.46 13.72 -1.87
CA LEU A 115 -6.04 13.33 -0.52
C LEU A 115 -6.20 14.55 0.39
N LEU A 116 -6.67 14.36 1.62
CA LEU A 116 -6.79 15.43 2.61
C LEU A 116 -5.76 15.26 3.71
N LEU A 117 -5.27 16.37 4.22
CA LEU A 117 -4.55 16.46 5.49
C LEU A 117 -5.36 17.37 6.41
N LEU A 118 -5.73 16.82 7.57
CA LEU A 118 -6.44 17.50 8.63
C LEU A 118 -5.56 17.56 9.88
N ASP A 119 -5.80 18.54 10.74
CA ASP A 119 -5.24 18.55 12.09
C ASP A 119 -5.96 17.54 12.99
N ALA A 120 -5.47 17.38 14.22
CA ALA A 120 -6.05 16.47 15.23
C ALA A 120 -7.51 16.77 15.60
N ASN A 121 -8.05 17.95 15.25
CA ASN A 121 -9.44 18.35 15.47
C ASN A 121 -10.27 18.28 14.17
N LEU A 122 -9.79 17.57 13.15
CA LEU A 122 -10.39 17.45 11.82
C LEU A 122 -10.50 18.79 11.04
N LYS A 123 -9.73 19.81 11.42
CA LYS A 123 -9.66 21.05 10.66
C LYS A 123 -8.76 20.86 9.43
N PRO A 124 -9.19 21.27 8.23
CA PRO A 124 -8.36 21.16 7.03
C PRO A 124 -7.05 21.94 7.13
N ILE A 125 -5.93 21.25 6.87
CA ILE A 125 -4.61 21.85 6.67
C ILE A 125 -4.35 21.95 5.16
N THR A 126 -4.50 20.85 4.42
CA THR A 126 -4.25 20.84 2.98
C THR A 126 -5.17 19.85 2.28
N LYS A 127 -5.79 20.30 1.19
CA LYS A 127 -6.41 19.42 0.18
C LYS A 127 -5.41 19.25 -0.95
N PHE A 128 -4.96 18.03 -1.18
CA PHE A 128 -4.10 17.68 -2.29
C PHE A 128 -4.93 17.21 -3.48
N SER A 129 -4.48 17.60 -4.67
CA SER A 129 -4.92 17.10 -5.97
C SER A 129 -3.78 16.29 -6.57
N VAL A 130 -4.09 15.26 -7.38
CA VAL A 130 -3.09 14.49 -8.14
C VAL A 130 -2.13 13.74 -7.21
N MET A 131 -2.69 12.98 -6.27
CA MET A 131 -1.91 12.13 -5.37
C MET A 131 -2.01 10.67 -5.80
N ASN A 132 -0.87 10.02 -5.96
CA ASN A 132 -0.75 8.59 -6.23
C ASN A 132 0.06 7.95 -5.10
N PRO A 133 -0.59 7.44 -4.05
CA PRO A 133 0.12 6.72 -3.01
C PRO A 133 0.95 5.55 -3.58
N PRO A 134 2.05 5.16 -2.90
CA PRO A 134 2.39 5.51 -1.52
C PRO A 134 2.91 6.94 -1.34
N LEU A 135 2.58 7.52 -0.18
CA LEU A 135 3.12 8.80 0.31
C LEU A 135 4.23 8.51 1.31
N PHE A 136 5.36 9.20 1.21
CA PHE A 136 6.49 9.02 2.12
C PHE A 136 6.62 10.23 3.03
N VAL A 137 6.73 10.01 4.32
CA VAL A 137 6.95 11.04 5.34
C VAL A 137 8.37 10.93 5.86
N GLU A 138 9.19 11.91 5.52
CA GLU A 138 10.59 11.94 5.93
C GLU A 138 10.74 12.29 7.42
N LYS A 139 11.78 11.75 8.07
CA LYS A 139 12.18 12.22 9.40
C LYS A 139 12.80 13.62 9.36
N THR A 140 13.33 14.04 8.20
CA THR A 140 13.82 15.40 8.01
C THR A 140 12.66 16.38 7.92
N LYS A 141 12.78 17.47 8.66
CA LYS A 141 11.77 18.53 8.71
C LYS A 141 12.22 19.79 7.97
N LYS A 142 11.24 20.55 7.51
CA LYS A 142 11.39 21.90 6.96
C LYS A 142 10.26 22.77 7.49
N ASN A 143 10.61 23.95 7.99
CA ASN A 143 9.66 24.85 8.67
C ASN A 143 8.92 24.19 9.85
N GLY A 144 9.58 23.27 10.57
CA GLY A 144 9.03 22.56 11.72
C GLY A 144 8.16 21.34 11.40
N TRP A 145 7.94 21.03 10.11
CA TRP A 145 7.09 19.92 9.67
C TRP A 145 7.88 18.93 8.81
N SER A 146 7.54 17.65 8.89
CA SER A 146 8.14 16.59 8.08
C SER A 146 8.00 16.87 6.60
N ILE A 147 9.05 16.60 5.83
CA ILE A 147 8.99 16.68 4.37
C ILE A 147 8.14 15.50 3.88
N LEU A 148 7.22 15.74 2.93
CA LEU A 148 6.48 14.68 2.26
C LEU A 148 7.03 14.45 0.87
N LEU A 149 7.24 13.20 0.49
CA LEU A 149 7.61 12.80 -0.86
C LEU A 149 6.52 11.98 -1.50
N ILE A 150 6.26 12.25 -2.77
CA ILE A 150 5.38 11.43 -3.59
C ILE A 150 5.99 11.26 -4.97
N LYS A 151 5.77 10.10 -5.58
CA LYS A 151 6.21 9.85 -6.94
C LYS A 151 5.13 10.34 -7.90
N ASP A 152 5.51 11.25 -8.78
CA ASP A 152 4.66 11.77 -9.84
C ASP A 152 5.44 11.76 -11.17
N SER A 153 4.82 11.26 -12.24
CA SER A 153 5.42 11.22 -13.58
C SER A 153 6.83 10.59 -13.61
N GLY A 154 7.05 9.57 -12.78
CA GLY A 154 8.33 8.83 -12.71
C GLY A 154 9.40 9.44 -11.80
N VAL A 155 9.19 10.64 -11.25
CA VAL A 155 10.15 11.32 -10.37
C VAL A 155 9.55 11.62 -9.00
N PHE A 156 10.39 11.75 -7.97
CA PHE A 156 9.92 12.21 -6.66
C PHE A 156 9.70 13.72 -6.66
N LYS A 157 8.65 14.16 -5.97
CA LYS A 157 8.32 15.55 -5.70
C LYS A 157 8.42 15.82 -4.21
N GLU A 158 9.06 16.91 -3.82
CA GLU A 158 9.18 17.35 -2.42
C GLU A 158 8.04 18.31 -2.08
N LEU A 159 7.22 17.96 -1.10
CA LEU A 159 6.21 18.84 -0.54
C LEU A 159 6.71 19.33 0.82
N SER A 160 7.20 20.56 0.87
CA SER A 160 7.57 21.21 2.13
C SER A 160 6.42 22.05 2.66
N TYR A 161 6.07 21.88 3.93
CA TYR A 161 5.11 22.75 4.59
C TYR A 161 5.60 24.20 4.60
N ASN A 162 4.72 25.14 4.27
CA ASN A 162 5.03 26.57 4.32
C ASN A 162 3.75 27.40 4.51
N LYS A 163 3.81 28.42 5.37
CA LYS A 163 2.69 29.36 5.61
C LYS A 163 1.33 28.67 5.83
N GLY A 164 1.30 27.61 6.62
CA GLY A 164 0.05 26.96 7.05
C GLY A 164 -0.42 25.78 6.19
N LYS A 165 0.32 25.39 5.14
CA LYS A 165 -0.07 24.27 4.26
C LYS A 165 1.10 23.66 3.50
N TYR A 166 0.88 22.48 2.93
CA TYR A 166 1.74 21.91 1.90
C TYR A 166 1.32 22.40 0.50
N PRO A 167 2.19 22.30 -0.53
CA PRO A 167 1.78 22.47 -1.91
C PRO A 167 0.67 21.49 -2.28
N SER A 168 -0.43 21.99 -2.83
CA SER A 168 -1.64 21.19 -3.04
C SER A 168 -1.61 20.31 -4.28
N ASN A 169 -0.67 20.51 -5.22
CA ASN A 169 -0.58 19.71 -6.43
C ASN A 169 0.89 19.36 -6.70
N PRO A 170 1.31 18.09 -6.57
CA PRO A 170 2.70 17.70 -6.80
C PRO A 170 3.12 17.74 -8.27
N SER A 171 2.18 17.66 -9.22
CA SER A 171 2.51 17.63 -10.67
C SER A 171 3.13 18.93 -11.20
N ILE A 172 2.89 20.05 -10.51
CA ILE A 172 3.47 21.36 -10.86
C ILE A 172 4.78 21.65 -10.11
N LEU A 173 5.21 20.75 -9.24
CA LEU A 173 6.46 20.90 -8.51
C LEU A 173 7.63 20.43 -9.37
N GLU A 174 8.79 21.01 -9.13
CA GLU A 174 10.04 20.51 -9.70
C GLU A 174 10.37 19.13 -9.14
N LYS A 175 11.28 18.43 -9.84
CA LYS A 175 11.85 17.19 -9.33
C LYS A 175 12.55 17.47 -7.98
N ALA A 176 12.33 16.59 -7.00
CA ALA A 176 13.03 16.64 -5.72
C ALA A 176 14.55 16.46 -5.90
N PRO A 177 15.39 16.98 -5.00
CA PRO A 177 16.85 16.89 -5.13
C PRO A 177 17.42 15.47 -4.89
N TYR A 178 16.57 14.45 -4.75
CA TYR A 178 16.90 13.05 -4.52
C TYR A 178 16.02 12.13 -5.36
N ASP A 179 16.53 10.94 -5.64
CA ASP A 179 15.88 9.94 -6.50
C ASP A 179 15.08 8.88 -5.74
N ALA A 180 15.12 8.91 -4.39
CA ALA A 180 14.38 8.02 -3.53
C ALA A 180 14.12 8.65 -2.14
N PRO A 181 13.08 8.20 -1.41
CA PRO A 181 12.90 8.50 0.00
C PRO A 181 14.03 7.93 0.85
N SER A 182 14.21 8.47 2.06
CA SER A 182 15.19 7.90 2.99
C SER A 182 14.76 6.51 3.49
N GLY A 183 15.72 5.69 3.91
CA GLY A 183 15.45 4.38 4.51
C GLY A 183 14.68 4.42 5.84
N HIS A 184 14.45 5.62 6.39
CA HIS A 184 13.69 5.83 7.63
C HIS A 184 12.37 6.56 7.38
N ALA A 185 12.02 6.83 6.12
CA ALA A 185 10.75 7.46 5.77
C ALA A 185 9.61 6.53 6.16
N GLU A 186 8.56 7.10 6.76
CA GLU A 186 7.33 6.37 7.00
C GLU A 186 6.53 6.29 5.70
N ILE A 187 6.10 5.09 5.33
CA ILE A 187 5.39 4.83 4.09
C ILE A 187 3.91 4.77 4.42
N LEU A 188 3.09 5.60 3.78
CA LEU A 188 1.65 5.66 4.00
C LEU A 188 0.92 5.07 2.80
N PHE A 189 -0.17 4.34 3.08
CA PHE A 189 -1.08 3.76 2.08
C PHE A 189 -0.37 2.87 1.04
N SER A 190 0.68 2.14 1.44
CA SER A 190 1.28 1.12 0.59
C SER A 190 0.57 -0.21 0.80
N ASP A 191 0.11 -0.85 -0.26
CA ASP A 191 -0.50 -2.20 -0.16
C ASP A 191 0.48 -3.25 0.39
N GLU A 192 1.79 -3.05 0.20
CA GLU A 192 2.84 -3.98 0.63
C GLU A 192 3.39 -3.66 2.02
N TYR A 193 3.59 -2.37 2.33
CA TYR A 193 4.34 -1.95 3.52
C TYR A 193 3.48 -1.35 4.63
N SER A 194 2.30 -0.83 4.28
CA SER A 194 1.46 -0.09 5.22
C SER A 194 -0.01 -0.11 4.80
N LYS A 195 -0.52 -1.33 4.59
CA LYS A 195 -1.89 -1.54 4.10
C LYS A 195 -2.88 -0.85 5.01
N ALA A 196 -3.67 0.07 4.46
CA ALA A 196 -4.62 0.87 5.22
C ALA A 196 -6.01 0.26 5.22
N LYS A 197 -6.67 0.24 6.38
CA LYS A 197 -8.05 -0.22 6.52
C LYS A 197 -9.00 0.68 5.73
N ILE A 198 -9.92 0.05 4.99
CA ILE A 198 -10.96 0.75 4.24
C ILE A 198 -12.19 0.95 5.11
N TYR A 199 -12.72 2.17 5.09
CA TYR A 199 -13.94 2.58 5.78
C TYR A 199 -14.99 3.09 4.79
N THR A 200 -16.25 3.01 5.18
CA THR A 200 -17.40 3.48 4.39
C THR A 200 -18.26 4.44 5.21
N TYR A 201 -18.86 5.47 4.59
CA TYR A 201 -19.60 6.54 5.29
C TYR A 201 -20.97 6.91 4.72
#